data_AF-N1JF29-F1
#
_entry.id   AF-N1JF29-F1
#
_cell.length_a   1.000
_cell.length_b   1.000
_cell.length_c   1.000
_cell.angle_alpha   90.00
_cell.angle_beta   90.00
_cell.angle_gamma   90.00
#
_symmetry.space_group_name_H-M   'P 1'
#
loop_
_entity.id
_entity.type
_entity.pdbx_description
1 polymer ?
#
loop_
_entity_poly.entity_id
_entity_poly.type
_entity_poly.pdbx_seq_one_letter_code
_entity_poly.pdbx_strand_id
1 'polypeptide(L)'
;MRFSSIAIIFQSASIFLTALAVRTMEHIPEERKIFRCHKRDITFRDFSWVLREETRTVADDRISWSWTSQLSDLMADSRNRNVVLFGKKSEVTKFYILESLTTTETSDDYTHTYEYIMLVDEHDRACGAMMRVMTRAGYDSFNLPSQNISLCYMEY
;
A
#
# COMPACT_ATOMS: atom_id res chain seq x y z
N MET A 1 14.12 49.87 -27.80
CA MET A 1 13.28 49.13 -26.83
C MET A 1 12.93 47.73 -27.37
N ARG A 2 13.89 46.80 -27.45
CA ARG A 2 13.65 45.41 -27.96
C ARG A 2 13.88 44.31 -26.92
N PHE A 3 14.42 44.66 -25.76
CA PHE A 3 14.71 43.70 -24.68
C PHE A 3 13.48 43.28 -23.87
N SER A 4 12.40 44.08 -23.89
CA SER A 4 11.18 43.79 -23.13
C SER A 4 10.39 42.60 -23.70
N SER A 5 10.39 42.41 -25.02
CA SER A 5 9.66 41.31 -25.68
C SER A 5 10.29 39.93 -25.43
N ILE A 6 11.61 39.85 -25.32
CA ILE A 6 12.32 38.60 -25.02
C ILE A 6 12.03 38.14 -23.58
N ALA A 7 12.00 39.08 -22.63
CA ALA A 7 11.72 38.78 -21.23
C ALA A 7 10.31 38.20 -21.02
N ILE A 8 9.31 38.67 -21.77
CA ILE A 8 7.93 38.17 -21.68
C ILE A 8 7.82 36.73 -22.21
N ILE A 9 8.55 36.38 -23.26
CA ILE A 9 8.56 35.01 -23.82
C ILE A 9 9.20 34.01 -22.83
N PHE A 10 10.29 34.40 -22.17
CA PHE A 10 10.92 33.53 -21.16
C PHE A 10 10.05 33.34 -19.91
N GLN A 11 9.32 34.38 -19.49
CA GLN A 11 8.40 34.26 -18.35
C GLN A 11 7.20 33.38 -18.66
N SER A 12 6.61 33.48 -19.86
CA SER A 12 5.51 32.62 -20.25
C SER A 12 5.96 31.16 -20.41
N ALA A 13 7.10 30.90 -21.05
CA ALA A 13 7.67 29.57 -21.16
C ALA A 13 7.95 28.91 -19.78
N SER A 14 8.36 29.69 -18.78
CA SER A 14 8.59 29.21 -17.41
C SER A 14 7.30 28.72 -16.73
N ILE A 15 6.17 29.41 -16.94
CA ILE A 15 4.86 29.01 -16.42
C ILE A 15 4.37 27.73 -17.12
N PHE A 16 4.58 27.60 -18.43
CA PHE A 16 4.19 26.40 -19.17
C PHE A 16 5.05 25.18 -18.84
N LEU A 17 6.36 25.35 -18.62
CA LEU A 17 7.27 24.26 -18.24
C LEU A 17 6.95 23.71 -16.84
N THR A 18 6.63 24.58 -15.89
CA THR A 18 6.24 24.16 -14.53
C THR A 18 4.89 23.45 -14.52
N ALA A 19 3.90 23.91 -15.29
CA ALA A 19 2.62 23.22 -15.44
C ALA A 19 2.74 21.85 -16.13
N LEU A 20 3.68 21.71 -17.07
CA LEU A 20 3.95 20.43 -17.74
C LEU A 20 4.68 19.44 -16.81
N ALA A 21 5.62 19.91 -16.00
CA ALA A 21 6.36 19.07 -15.05
C ALA A 21 5.46 18.45 -13.96
N VAL A 22 4.44 19.18 -13.50
CA VAL A 22 3.41 18.67 -12.57
C VAL A 22 2.58 17.54 -13.21
N ARG A 23 2.44 17.52 -14.54
CA ARG A 23 1.75 16.43 -15.26
C ARG A 23 2.63 15.21 -15.53
N THR A 24 3.96 15.32 -15.44
CA THR A 24 4.89 14.27 -15.89
C THR A 24 5.50 13.42 -14.78
N MET A 25 5.12 13.58 -13.51
CA MET A 25 5.29 12.47 -12.58
C MET A 25 4.22 11.43 -12.92
N GLU A 26 4.53 10.58 -13.91
CA GLU A 26 3.67 9.49 -14.39
C GLU A 26 3.45 8.45 -13.30
N HIS A 27 2.60 8.80 -12.34
CA HIS A 27 2.04 7.85 -11.43
C HIS A 27 1.12 6.92 -12.22
N ILE A 28 1.32 5.62 -12.06
CA ILE A 28 0.51 4.60 -12.73
C ILE A 28 -0.96 4.86 -12.39
N PRO A 29 -1.88 4.96 -13.38
CA PRO A 29 -3.29 5.14 -13.11
C PRO A 29 -3.81 4.02 -12.20
N GLU A 30 -4.63 4.38 -11.20
CA GLU A 30 -5.10 3.44 -10.16
C GLU A 30 -5.81 2.23 -10.77
N GLU A 31 -6.57 2.44 -11.83
CA GLU A 31 -7.28 1.42 -12.59
C GLU A 31 -6.38 0.38 -13.27
N ARG A 32 -5.09 0.69 -13.44
CA ARG A 32 -4.09 -0.22 -14.03
C ARG A 32 -3.33 -1.03 -12.98
N LYS A 33 -3.45 -0.68 -11.70
CA LYS A 33 -2.69 -1.34 -10.64
C LYS A 33 -3.35 -2.66 -10.25
N ILE A 34 -2.53 -3.71 -10.22
CA ILE A 34 -2.91 -5.02 -9.70
C ILE A 34 -1.89 -5.39 -8.64
N PHE A 35 -2.35 -5.61 -7.40
CA PHE A 35 -1.51 -6.12 -6.33
C PHE A 35 -1.77 -7.61 -6.15
N ARG A 36 -0.79 -8.43 -6.53
CA ARG A 36 -0.84 -9.88 -6.40
C ARG A 36 -0.34 -10.30 -5.02
N CYS A 37 -1.26 -10.73 -4.18
CA CYS A 37 -1.01 -11.19 -2.81
C CYS A 37 -1.33 -12.69 -2.71
N HIS A 38 -0.33 -13.54 -2.53
CA HIS A 38 -0.51 -14.99 -2.42
C HIS A 38 -1.33 -15.59 -3.59
N LYS A 39 -2.63 -15.84 -3.40
CA LYS A 39 -3.58 -16.40 -4.39
C LYS A 39 -4.68 -15.41 -4.79
N ARG A 40 -4.56 -14.14 -4.41
CA ARG A 40 -5.57 -13.10 -4.65
C ARG A 40 -4.95 -11.91 -5.35
N ASP A 41 -5.62 -11.49 -6.41
CA ASP A 41 -5.32 -10.24 -7.09
C ASP A 41 -6.24 -9.16 -6.53
N ILE A 42 -5.63 -8.08 -6.03
CA ILE A 42 -6.33 -6.91 -5.53
C ILE A 42 -6.27 -5.85 -6.63
N THR A 43 -7.44 -5.52 -7.16
CA THR A 43 -7.62 -4.56 -8.25
C THR A 43 -8.20 -3.25 -7.73
N PHE A 44 -8.24 -2.22 -8.58
CA PHE A 44 -8.89 -0.95 -8.25
C PHE A 44 -10.29 -1.11 -7.67
N ARG A 45 -11.10 -2.04 -8.20
CA ARG A 45 -12.46 -2.28 -7.70
C ARG A 45 -12.48 -2.79 -6.27
N ASP A 46 -11.42 -3.47 -5.82
CA ASP A 46 -11.39 -4.02 -4.48
C ASP A 46 -11.07 -2.96 -3.43
N PHE A 47 -10.28 -1.94 -3.78
CA PHE A 47 -9.88 -0.89 -2.84
C PHE A 47 -10.52 0.49 -3.10
N SER A 48 -11.23 0.70 -4.21
CA SER A 48 -11.89 1.98 -4.51
C SER A 48 -13.14 2.21 -3.67
N TRP A 49 -13.82 1.13 -3.25
CA TRP A 49 -15.11 1.18 -2.55
C TRP A 49 -15.03 0.89 -1.06
N VAL A 50 -13.88 0.45 -0.57
CA VAL A 50 -13.70 0.21 0.86
C VAL A 50 -13.78 1.55 1.55
N LEU A 51 -14.74 1.70 2.47
CA LEU A 51 -14.83 2.85 3.34
C LEU A 51 -13.47 2.95 4.03
N ARG A 52 -12.71 4.00 3.69
CA ARG A 52 -11.35 4.24 4.18
C ARG A 52 -11.42 4.65 5.64
N GLU A 53 -11.92 3.77 6.50
CA GLU A 53 -11.75 3.89 7.94
C GLU A 53 -10.26 3.70 8.19
N GLU A 54 -9.58 4.84 8.31
CA GLU A 54 -8.20 4.91 8.76
C GLU A 54 -8.14 4.05 10.02
N THR A 55 -7.42 2.93 9.94
CA THR A 55 -7.27 2.02 11.07
C THR A 55 -6.36 2.72 12.07
N ARG A 56 -6.90 3.69 12.82
CA ARG A 56 -6.20 4.46 13.85
C ARG A 56 -5.75 3.57 15.01
N THR A 57 -6.29 2.36 15.09
CA THR A 57 -6.06 1.41 16.17
C THR A 57 -5.79 0.02 15.60
N VAL A 58 -4.52 -0.36 15.56
CA VAL A 58 -4.08 -1.78 15.40
C VAL A 58 -4.23 -2.55 16.72
N ALA A 59 -4.89 -1.99 17.73
CA ALA A 59 -4.96 -2.57 19.05
C ALA A 59 -6.35 -2.37 19.65
N ASP A 60 -7.30 -3.22 19.26
CA ASP A 60 -8.33 -3.64 20.20
C ASP A 60 -8.21 -5.12 20.60
N ASP A 61 -7.23 -5.86 20.07
CA ASP A 61 -6.72 -7.03 20.78
C ASP A 61 -5.29 -7.41 20.33
N ARG A 62 -4.32 -7.06 21.19
CA ARG A 62 -3.11 -7.84 21.54
C ARG A 62 -1.87 -7.92 20.64
N ILE A 63 -1.74 -7.23 19.50
CA ILE A 63 -0.42 -7.07 18.83
C ILE A 63 -0.23 -5.65 18.29
N SER A 64 0.32 -4.75 19.14
CA SER A 64 0.49 -3.32 18.85
C SER A 64 1.74 -3.01 18.00
N TRP A 65 1.92 -3.66 16.86
CA TRP A 65 3.02 -3.33 15.97
C TRP A 65 2.63 -2.24 14.98
N SER A 66 3.47 -1.21 14.84
CA SER A 66 3.29 -0.16 13.84
C SER A 66 3.45 -0.74 12.44
N TRP A 67 2.43 -0.59 11.59
CA TRP A 67 2.52 -0.98 10.16
C TRP A 67 3.72 -0.35 9.46
N THR A 68 4.09 0.88 9.85
CA THR A 68 5.28 1.58 9.34
C THR A 68 6.58 0.87 9.70
N SER A 69 6.67 0.29 10.91
CA SER A 69 7.83 -0.51 11.35
C SER A 69 7.90 -1.81 10.55
N GLN A 70 6.79 -2.53 10.45
CA GLN A 70 6.74 -3.78 9.70
C GLN A 70 7.07 -3.58 8.22
N LEU A 71 6.54 -2.53 7.60
CA LEU A 71 6.91 -2.14 6.25
C LEU A 71 8.41 -1.86 6.13
N SER A 72 8.99 -1.18 7.14
CA SER A 72 10.44 -0.95 7.19
C SER A 72 11.23 -2.25 7.16
N ASP A 73 10.85 -3.20 8.01
CA ASP A 73 11.55 -4.46 8.18
C ASP A 73 11.44 -5.30 6.91
N LEU A 74 10.25 -5.32 6.30
CA LEU A 74 9.99 -6.02 5.03
C LEU A 74 10.75 -5.40 3.85
N MET A 75 10.92 -4.08 3.82
CA MET A 75 11.71 -3.37 2.80
C MET A 75 13.22 -3.51 3.02
N ALA A 76 13.67 -3.68 4.26
CA ALA A 76 15.07 -3.88 4.59
C ALA A 76 15.56 -5.30 4.24
N ASP A 77 14.65 -6.28 4.16
CA ASP A 77 15.02 -7.63 3.73
C ASP A 77 15.35 -7.66 2.23
N SER A 78 16.65 -7.65 1.93
CA SER A 78 17.19 -7.77 0.56
C SER A 78 16.74 -9.02 -0.21
N ARG A 79 16.22 -10.05 0.46
CA ARG A 79 15.66 -11.24 -0.19
C ARG A 79 14.25 -11.01 -0.71
N ASN A 80 13.56 -9.98 -0.21
CA ASN A 80 12.23 -9.62 -0.62
C ASN A 80 12.30 -8.85 -1.95
N ARG A 81 12.08 -9.57 -3.06
CA ARG A 81 12.10 -9.00 -4.42
C ARG A 81 10.79 -8.33 -4.82
N ASN A 82 9.82 -8.27 -3.93
CA ASN A 82 8.52 -7.69 -4.24
C ASN A 82 8.68 -6.17 -4.31
N VAL A 83 8.53 -5.63 -5.53
CA VAL A 83 8.57 -4.18 -5.79
C VAL A 83 7.20 -3.64 -5.42
N VAL A 84 7.05 -3.23 -4.16
CA VAL A 84 5.71 -2.97 -3.60
C VAL A 84 5.36 -1.50 -3.57
N LEU A 85 6.34 -0.60 -3.69
CA LEU A 85 6.09 0.82 -3.60
C LEU A 85 6.38 1.50 -4.92
N PHE A 86 5.34 2.08 -5.51
CA PHE A 86 5.53 3.17 -6.45
C PHE A 86 5.91 4.42 -5.64
N GLY A 87 7.21 4.65 -5.46
CA GLY A 87 7.72 5.77 -4.67
C GLY A 87 8.68 5.36 -3.55
N LYS A 88 8.92 6.28 -2.60
CA LYS A 88 9.75 6.04 -1.42
C LYS A 88 8.90 5.59 -0.23
N LYS A 89 9.48 4.82 0.69
CA LYS A 89 8.84 4.49 1.99
C LYS A 89 8.30 5.73 2.70
N SER A 90 9.05 6.84 2.63
CA SER A 90 8.66 8.13 3.25
C SER A 90 7.35 8.70 2.73
N GLU A 91 6.87 8.22 1.58
CA GLU A 91 5.65 8.71 0.94
C GLU A 91 4.41 7.93 1.40
N VAL A 92 4.56 6.77 2.06
CA VAL A 92 3.43 6.02 2.65
C VAL A 92 2.95 6.75 3.90
N THR A 93 1.70 7.21 3.87
CA THR A 93 1.11 7.97 4.97
C THR A 93 0.02 7.20 5.69
N LYS A 94 -0.69 6.30 4.99
CA LYS A 94 -1.85 5.59 5.55
C LYS A 94 -1.84 4.11 5.21
N PHE A 95 -2.48 3.35 6.08
CA PHE A 95 -2.70 1.91 5.95
C PHE A 95 -4.19 1.62 6.11
N TYR A 96 -4.74 0.80 5.22
CA TYR A 96 -6.15 0.41 5.24
C TYR A 96 -6.29 -1.09 5.15
N ILE A 97 -7.02 -1.70 6.08
CA ILE A 97 -7.35 -3.13 6.00
C ILE A 97 -8.54 -3.30 5.05
N LEU A 98 -8.40 -4.18 4.07
CA LEU A 98 -9.48 -4.55 3.15
C LEU A 98 -10.31 -5.69 3.76
N GLU A 99 -11.12 -5.36 4.77
CA GLU A 99 -11.90 -6.35 5.54
C GLU A 99 -12.81 -7.22 4.67
N SER A 100 -13.38 -6.64 3.61
CA SER A 100 -14.22 -7.36 2.64
C SER A 100 -13.46 -8.46 1.88
N LEU A 101 -12.14 -8.40 1.84
CA LEU A 101 -11.28 -9.39 1.22
C LEU A 101 -10.67 -10.38 2.22
N THR A 102 -10.85 -10.17 3.52
CA THR A 102 -10.32 -11.06 4.55
C THR A 102 -10.89 -12.45 4.38
N THR A 103 -10.01 -13.45 4.32
CA THR A 103 -10.38 -14.85 4.13
C THR A 103 -9.82 -15.71 5.24
N THR A 104 -10.58 -16.70 5.69
CA THR A 104 -10.13 -17.68 6.67
C THR A 104 -10.11 -19.05 6.03
N GLU A 105 -8.95 -19.71 6.07
CA GLU A 105 -8.79 -21.10 5.65
C GLU A 105 -8.46 -21.95 6.88
N THR A 106 -9.15 -23.08 7.04
CA THR A 106 -8.83 -24.06 8.07
C THR A 106 -8.10 -25.22 7.41
N SER A 107 -6.89 -25.51 7.85
CA SER A 107 -6.09 -26.65 7.42
C SER A 107 -5.67 -27.45 8.64
N ASP A 108 -6.03 -28.72 8.68
CA ASP A 108 -5.76 -29.63 9.81
C ASP A 108 -6.26 -29.04 11.14
N ASP A 109 -5.33 -28.75 12.05
CA ASP A 109 -5.56 -28.20 13.39
C ASP A 109 -5.29 -26.69 13.46
N TYR A 110 -5.17 -26.01 12.31
CA TYR A 110 -4.84 -24.58 12.25
C TYR A 110 -5.88 -23.81 11.44
N THR A 111 -6.23 -22.64 11.96
CA THR A 111 -7.02 -21.63 11.28
C THR A 111 -6.09 -20.51 10.85
N HIS A 112 -6.01 -20.28 9.55
CA HIS A 112 -5.24 -19.21 8.92
C HIS A 112 -6.20 -18.10 8.47
N THR A 113 -6.06 -16.91 9.05
CA THR A 113 -6.77 -15.71 8.62
C THR A 113 -5.82 -14.85 7.77
N TYR A 114 -6.20 -14.62 6.52
CA TYR A 114 -5.48 -13.79 5.56
C TYR A 114 -6.16 -12.42 5.47
N GLU A 115 -5.41 -11.39 5.81
CA GLU A 115 -5.85 -10.00 5.74
C GLU A 115 -4.95 -9.22 4.78
N TYR A 116 -5.56 -8.32 4.05
CA TYR A 116 -4.89 -7.51 3.04
C TYR A 116 -4.90 -6.06 3.48
N ILE A 117 -3.73 -5.43 3.47
CA ILE A 117 -3.52 -4.06 3.93
C ILE A 117 -3.04 -3.23 2.73
N MET A 118 -3.78 -2.21 2.36
CA MET A 118 -3.39 -1.25 1.34
C MET A 118 -2.53 -0.15 1.92
N LEU A 119 -1.50 0.24 1.17
CA LEU A 119 -0.60 1.32 1.49
C LEU A 119 -0.97 2.49 0.61
N VAL A 120 -1.16 3.65 1.23
CA VAL A 120 -1.61 4.86 0.56
C VAL A 120 -0.63 5.99 0.80
N ASP A 121 -0.33 6.73 -0.26
CA ASP A 121 0.61 7.84 -0.22
C ASP A 121 -0.03 9.15 0.29
N GLU A 122 0.76 10.22 0.38
CA GLU A 122 0.28 11.54 0.82
C GLU A 122 -0.80 12.16 -0.10
N HIS A 123 -0.93 11.66 -1.33
CA HIS A 123 -1.92 12.09 -2.32
C HIS A 123 -3.16 11.19 -2.36
N ASP A 124 -3.31 10.30 -1.37
CA ASP A 124 -4.44 9.38 -1.24
C ASP A 124 -4.51 8.30 -2.36
N ARG A 125 -3.34 7.99 -2.94
CA ARG A 125 -3.15 7.02 -4.03
C ARG A 125 -2.60 5.69 -3.50
N ALA A 126 -3.05 4.57 -4.04
CA ALA A 126 -2.62 3.25 -3.58
C ALA A 126 -1.21 2.95 -4.08
N CYS A 127 -0.19 3.11 -3.23
CA CYS A 127 1.20 2.95 -3.65
C CYS A 127 1.74 1.53 -3.42
N GLY A 128 1.04 0.68 -2.67
CA GLY A 128 1.43 -0.70 -2.39
C GLY A 128 0.38 -1.52 -1.66
N ALA A 129 0.67 -2.81 -1.45
CA ALA A 129 -0.13 -3.70 -0.61
C ALA A 129 0.74 -4.67 0.22
N MET A 130 0.27 -4.97 1.42
CA MET A 130 0.81 -5.98 2.34
C MET A 130 -0.24 -7.05 2.62
N MET A 131 0.21 -8.24 2.95
CA MET A 131 -0.64 -9.33 3.42
C MET A 131 -0.19 -9.78 4.80
N ARG A 132 -1.12 -9.86 5.74
CA ARG A 132 -0.95 -10.44 7.07
C ARG A 132 -1.63 -11.80 7.11
N VAL A 133 -0.92 -12.80 7.61
CA VAL A 133 -1.44 -14.15 7.88
C VAL A 133 -1.40 -14.38 9.38
N MET A 134 -2.55 -14.56 10.00
CA MET A 134 -2.68 -14.94 11.40
C MET A 134 -2.99 -16.43 11.49
N THR A 135 -2.19 -17.18 12.21
CA THR A 135 -2.34 -18.63 12.38
C THR A 135 -2.69 -18.94 13.82
N ARG A 136 -3.81 -19.62 14.05
CA ARG A 136 -4.28 -20.04 15.37
C ARG A 136 -4.49 -21.56 15.39
N ALA A 137 -3.98 -22.23 16.43
CA ALA A 137 -4.27 -23.64 16.65
C ALA A 137 -5.73 -23.83 17.11
N GLY A 138 -6.45 -24.79 16.54
CA GLY A 138 -7.85 -25.08 16.82
C GLY A 138 -8.11 -25.59 18.24
N TYR A 139 -7.11 -26.22 18.86
CA TYR A 139 -7.19 -26.76 20.22
C TYR A 139 -6.76 -25.77 21.32
N ASP A 140 -6.17 -24.64 20.95
CA ASP A 140 -5.60 -23.71 21.92
C ASP A 140 -6.07 -22.27 21.66
N SER A 141 -7.20 -21.93 22.28
CA SER A 141 -7.75 -20.59 22.24
C SER A 141 -6.96 -19.59 23.11
N PHE A 142 -6.04 -20.04 23.96
CA PHE A 142 -5.36 -19.17 24.93
C PHE A 142 -4.03 -18.62 24.42
N ASN A 143 -3.40 -19.31 23.47
CA ASN A 143 -2.20 -18.81 22.82
C ASN A 143 -2.50 -17.69 21.82
N LEU A 144 -1.60 -16.70 21.78
CA LEU A 144 -1.64 -15.62 20.80
C LEU A 144 -1.44 -16.22 19.40
N PRO A 145 -2.19 -15.77 18.37
CA PRO A 145 -2.00 -16.25 17.02
C PRO A 145 -0.59 -15.91 16.54
N SER A 146 0.06 -16.86 15.85
CA SER A 146 1.32 -16.56 15.16
C SER A 146 0.99 -15.66 13.98
N GLN A 147 1.83 -14.64 13.75
CA GLN A 147 1.62 -13.69 12.66
C GLN A 147 2.78 -13.75 11.69
N ASN A 148 2.48 -13.82 10.40
CA ASN A 148 3.44 -13.64 9.32
C ASN A 148 2.95 -12.51 8.40
N ILE A 149 3.87 -11.70 7.90
CA ILE A 149 3.54 -10.51 7.12
C ILE A 149 4.44 -10.52 5.90
N SER A 150 3.84 -10.21 4.76
CA SER A 150 4.53 -10.24 3.49
C SER A 150 4.09 -9.09 2.60
N LEU A 151 4.97 -8.72 1.70
CA LEU A 151 4.76 -7.68 0.71
C LEU A 151 4.11 -8.29 -0.54
N CYS A 152 3.12 -7.61 -1.12
CA CYS A 152 2.46 -8.08 -2.34
C CYS A 152 3.16 -7.56 -3.60
N TYR A 153 3.15 -8.34 -4.66
CA TYR A 153 3.77 -7.92 -5.93
C TYR A 153 2.84 -6.97 -6.70
N MET A 154 3.37 -5.86 -7.20
CA MET A 154 2.60 -4.92 -8.03
C MET A 154 2.86 -5.18 -9.53
N GLU A 155 1.79 -5.22 -10.31
CA GLU A 155 1.79 -5.32 -11.78
C GLU A 155 0.97 -4.17 -12.39
N TYR A 156 1.38 -3.64 -13.55
CA TYR A 156 0.78 -2.47 -14.20
C TYR A 156 1.05 -2.37 -15.71
#